data_AF-W6QUT1-F1
#
_entry.id   AF-W6QUT1-F1
#
_cell.length_a   1.000
_cell.length_b   1.000
_cell.length_c   1.000
_cell.angle_alpha   90.00
_cell.angle_beta   90.00
_cell.angle_gamma   90.00
#
_symmetry.space_group_name_H-M   'P 1'
#
loop_
_entity.id
_entity.type
_entity.pdbx_description
1 polymer ?
#
loop_
_entity_poly.entity_id
_entity_poly.type
_entity_poly.pdbx_seq_one_letter_code
_entity_poly.pdbx_strand_id
1 'polypeptide(L)'
;MSLDEDFCFPFPRASLQAAETTLIAQQVWLLGTREVKRAIKRQHKPNARTASLVFTCQALRKYRYLLLGKRRALAKNNILRNYAHRMASKLTARDLAMLSLLAWHFDSKMVPLPRRLLIFFADPYKQFDTVCRSIYRSYTKMYVPDTLANFEGSLRKLLGLLERDVIRGDAVLFT
;
A
#
# COMPACT_ATOMS: atom_id res chain seq x y z
N MET A 1 -18.54 28.47 20.26
CA MET A 1 -18.88 28.53 18.83
C MET A 1 -17.93 27.64 18.08
N SER A 2 -18.51 26.65 17.42
CA SER A 2 -17.91 25.58 16.63
C SER A 2 -17.17 26.09 15.40
N LEU A 3 -15.99 25.52 15.14
CA LEU A 3 -15.51 25.20 13.80
C LEU A 3 -14.82 23.83 13.89
N ASP A 4 -15.61 22.79 14.15
CA ASP A 4 -15.33 21.51 13.50
C ASP A 4 -15.47 21.80 12.01
N GLU A 5 -14.35 22.15 11.37
CA GLU A 5 -14.22 21.99 9.94
C GLU A 5 -14.31 20.48 9.69
N ASP A 6 -15.54 20.01 9.53
CA ASP A 6 -15.86 18.73 8.93
C ASP A 6 -15.14 18.71 7.58
N PHE A 7 -13.94 18.12 7.59
CA PHE A 7 -13.17 17.73 6.42
C PHE A 7 -14.01 16.70 5.66
N CYS A 8 -14.99 17.19 4.91
CA CYS A 8 -15.88 16.37 4.11
C CYS A 8 -15.11 15.96 2.84
N PHE A 9 -14.14 15.07 3.01
CA PHE A 9 -13.60 14.29 1.92
C PHE A 9 -14.75 13.43 1.36
N PRO A 10 -15.10 13.52 0.08
CA PRO A 10 -16.05 12.59 -0.50
C PRO A 10 -15.30 11.26 -0.68
N PHE A 11 -15.29 10.40 0.33
CA PHE A 11 -14.77 9.04 0.23
C PHE A 11 -15.89 8.08 -0.20
N PRO A 12 -16.07 7.79 -1.50
CA PRO A 12 -16.85 6.63 -1.89
C PRO A 12 -16.19 5.33 -1.40
N ARG A 13 -16.95 4.23 -1.34
CA ARG A 13 -16.38 2.88 -1.09
C ARG A 13 -15.18 2.55 -2.01
N ALA A 14 -15.15 3.16 -3.21
CA ALA A 14 -14.05 3.04 -4.16
C ALA A 14 -12.70 3.56 -3.62
N SER A 15 -12.70 4.57 -2.76
CA SER A 15 -11.47 5.09 -2.15
C SER A 15 -10.92 4.19 -1.04
N LEU A 16 -11.78 3.55 -0.23
CA LEU A 16 -11.30 2.55 0.74
C LEU A 16 -10.66 1.35 0.02
N GLN A 17 -11.31 0.83 -1.02
CA GLN A 17 -10.75 -0.26 -1.83
C GLN A 17 -9.42 0.13 -2.49
N ALA A 18 -9.29 1.37 -2.95
CA ALA A 18 -8.05 1.89 -3.51
C ALA A 18 -6.94 1.99 -2.45
N ALA A 19 -7.27 2.49 -1.25
CA ALA A 19 -6.33 2.54 -0.13
C ALA A 19 -5.87 1.13 0.28
N GLU A 20 -6.81 0.19 0.44
CA GLU A 20 -6.51 -1.22 0.71
C GLU A 20 -5.63 -1.83 -0.38
N THR A 21 -5.83 -1.47 -1.65
CA THR A 21 -4.98 -1.93 -2.76
C THR A 21 -3.54 -1.46 -2.60
N THR A 22 -3.33 -0.21 -2.19
CA THR A 22 -2.00 0.33 -1.86
C THR A 22 -1.35 -0.41 -0.71
N LEU A 23 -2.10 -0.66 0.37
CA LEU A 23 -1.62 -1.43 1.54
C LEU A 23 -1.26 -2.88 1.17
N ILE A 24 -2.10 -3.54 0.36
CA ILE A 24 -1.82 -4.89 -0.15
C ILE A 24 -0.55 -4.88 -1.01
N ALA A 25 -0.39 -3.90 -1.91
CA ALA A 25 0.79 -3.83 -2.78
C ALA A 25 2.08 -3.64 -1.97
N GLN A 26 2.04 -2.79 -0.95
CA GLN A 26 3.14 -2.61 -0.02
C GLN A 26 3.49 -3.92 0.72
N GLN A 27 2.48 -4.62 1.25
CA GLN A 27 2.67 -5.87 1.96
C GLN A 27 3.23 -6.97 1.04
N VAL A 28 2.74 -7.06 -0.20
CA VAL A 28 3.25 -7.99 -1.22
C VAL A 28 4.71 -7.71 -1.53
N TRP A 29 5.10 -6.43 -1.63
CA TRP A 29 6.50 -6.07 -1.82
C TRP A 29 7.36 -6.58 -0.64
N LEU A 30 6.97 -6.29 0.61
CA LEU A 30 7.72 -6.70 1.79
C LEU A 30 7.87 -8.22 1.85
N LEU A 31 6.77 -8.97 1.76
CA LEU A 31 6.80 -10.43 1.85
C LEU A 31 7.60 -11.07 0.71
N GLY A 32 7.75 -10.36 -0.41
CA GLY A 32 8.59 -10.77 -1.53
C GLY A 32 10.10 -10.55 -1.32
N THR A 33 10.51 -9.88 -0.25
CA THR A 33 11.93 -9.60 0.03
C THR A 33 12.69 -10.82 0.55
N ARG A 34 14.03 -10.78 0.47
CA ARG A 34 14.89 -11.89 0.93
C ARG A 34 15.02 -11.91 2.45
N GLU A 35 14.82 -10.76 3.07
CA GLU A 35 14.88 -10.51 4.51
C GLU A 35 13.80 -11.33 5.21
N VAL A 36 12.57 -11.30 4.72
CA VAL A 36 11.46 -12.15 5.23
C VAL A 36 11.79 -13.63 5.09
N LYS A 37 12.39 -14.04 3.96
CA LYS A 37 12.83 -15.44 3.76
C LYS A 37 13.87 -15.87 4.81
N ARG A 38 14.80 -14.98 5.15
CA ARG A 38 15.84 -15.25 6.16
C ARG A 38 15.26 -15.27 7.57
N ALA A 39 14.33 -14.37 7.88
CA ALA A 39 13.63 -14.33 9.17
C ALA A 39 12.84 -15.63 9.41
N ILE A 40 12.05 -16.08 8.44
CA ILE A 40 11.29 -17.34 8.50
C ILE A 40 12.18 -18.57 8.70
N LYS A 41 13.42 -18.57 8.18
CA LYS A 41 14.36 -19.67 8.40
C LYS A 41 14.98 -19.66 9.80
N ARG A 42 15.09 -18.47 10.42
CA ARG A 42 15.73 -18.27 11.73
C ARG A 42 14.75 -18.36 12.89
N GLN A 43 13.49 -18.04 12.65
CA GLN A 43 12.41 -18.02 13.64
C GLN A 43 11.36 -19.09 13.29
N HIS A 44 10.50 -19.42 14.27
CA HIS A 44 9.50 -20.49 14.22
C HIS A 44 8.81 -20.65 12.85
N LYS A 45 8.57 -21.91 12.44
CA LYS A 45 8.03 -22.25 11.12
C LYS A 45 6.63 -21.62 10.94
N PRO A 46 6.41 -20.74 9.95
CA PRO A 46 5.10 -20.17 9.71
C PRO A 46 4.10 -21.27 9.34
N ASN A 47 2.82 -21.05 9.65
CA ASN A 47 1.77 -21.95 9.21
C ASN A 47 1.75 -22.08 7.67
N ALA A 48 1.14 -23.16 7.17
CA ALA A 48 1.16 -23.48 5.74
C ALA A 48 0.58 -22.36 4.86
N ARG A 49 -0.43 -21.62 5.35
CA ARG A 49 -1.06 -20.51 4.62
C ARG A 49 -0.11 -19.33 4.46
N THR A 50 0.54 -18.92 5.54
CA THR A 50 1.53 -17.82 5.55
C THR A 50 2.76 -18.20 4.73
N ALA A 51 3.24 -19.44 4.81
CA ALA A 51 4.33 -19.94 3.98
C ALA A 51 4.00 -19.87 2.48
N SER A 52 2.80 -20.29 2.08
CA SER A 52 2.34 -20.24 0.69
C SER A 52 2.18 -18.80 0.17
N LEU A 53 1.67 -17.90 1.00
CA LEU A 53 1.58 -16.47 0.69
C LEU A 53 2.97 -15.87 0.42
N VAL A 54 3.92 -16.08 1.34
CA VAL A 54 5.29 -15.58 1.21
C VAL A 54 5.96 -16.12 -0.06
N PHE A 55 5.82 -17.42 -0.32
CA PHE A 55 6.33 -18.03 -1.56
C PHE A 55 5.73 -17.37 -2.81
N THR A 56 4.43 -17.07 -2.79
CA THR A 56 3.73 -16.40 -3.90
C THR A 56 4.26 -14.99 -4.14
N CYS A 57 4.46 -14.20 -3.08
CA CYS A 57 5.04 -12.86 -3.15
C CYS A 57 6.48 -12.89 -3.70
N GLN A 58 7.31 -13.81 -3.21
CA GLN A 58 8.70 -13.97 -3.67
C GLN A 58 8.77 -14.37 -5.14
N ALA A 59 7.92 -15.31 -5.56
CA ALA A 59 7.85 -15.70 -6.96
C ALA A 59 7.42 -14.49 -7.82
N LEU A 60 6.42 -13.74 -7.39
CA LEU A 60 5.98 -12.56 -8.12
C LEU A 60 7.11 -11.53 -8.30
N ARG A 61 7.90 -11.28 -7.26
CA ARG A 61 9.10 -10.41 -7.33
C ARG A 61 10.16 -10.96 -8.27
N LYS A 62 10.47 -12.27 -8.22
CA LYS A 62 11.43 -12.93 -9.13
C LYS A 62 11.07 -12.68 -10.59
N TYR A 63 9.78 -12.70 -10.92
CA TYR A 63 9.27 -12.46 -12.28
C TYR A 63 8.85 -11.00 -12.53
N ARG A 64 9.44 -10.03 -11.79
CA ARG A 64 9.25 -8.57 -11.98
C ARG A 64 7.77 -8.15 -12.04
N TYR A 65 6.94 -8.84 -11.26
CA TYR A 65 5.49 -8.62 -11.15
C TYR A 65 4.69 -8.82 -12.44
N LEU A 66 5.22 -9.57 -13.42
CA LEU A 66 4.54 -9.83 -14.71
C LEU A 66 3.40 -10.85 -14.60
N LEU A 67 3.44 -11.74 -13.60
CA LEU A 67 2.50 -12.86 -13.48
C LEU A 67 1.08 -12.39 -13.07
N LEU A 68 0.23 -12.20 -14.07
CA LEU A 68 -1.14 -11.68 -13.93
C LEU A 68 -1.99 -12.51 -12.94
N GLY A 69 -1.97 -13.84 -13.08
CA GLY A 69 -2.73 -14.75 -12.22
C GLY A 69 -2.35 -14.60 -10.74
N LYS A 70 -1.04 -14.47 -10.45
CA LYS A 70 -0.56 -14.25 -9.07
C LYS A 70 -0.95 -12.88 -8.54
N ARG A 71 -0.91 -11.81 -9.36
CA ARG A 71 -1.39 -10.49 -8.94
C ARG A 71 -2.88 -10.47 -8.63
N ARG A 72 -3.70 -11.19 -9.41
CA ARG A 72 -5.15 -11.35 -9.14
C ARG A 72 -5.38 -12.15 -7.86
N ALA A 73 -4.65 -13.24 -7.65
CA ALA A 73 -4.77 -14.07 -6.47
C ALA A 73 -4.39 -13.31 -5.18
N LEU A 74 -3.30 -12.54 -5.21
CA LEU A 74 -2.87 -11.72 -4.07
C LEU A 74 -3.84 -10.58 -3.76
N ALA A 75 -4.41 -9.92 -4.78
CA ALA A 75 -5.46 -8.91 -4.57
C ALA A 75 -6.67 -9.46 -3.80
N LYS A 76 -6.98 -10.76 -3.98
CA LYS A 76 -8.10 -11.46 -3.35
C LYS A 76 -7.70 -12.25 -2.10
N ASN A 77 -6.44 -12.20 -1.67
CA ASN A 77 -5.98 -13.03 -0.56
C ASN A 77 -6.52 -12.50 0.76
N ASN A 78 -7.28 -13.33 1.49
CA ASN A 78 -7.94 -12.92 2.73
C ASN A 78 -6.97 -12.42 3.81
N ILE A 79 -5.76 -12.97 3.87
CA ILE A 79 -4.78 -12.56 4.87
C ILE A 79 -4.28 -11.14 4.59
N LEU A 80 -3.93 -10.87 3.33
CA LEU A 80 -3.54 -9.53 2.88
C LEU A 80 -4.67 -8.52 3.04
N ARG A 81 -5.92 -8.93 2.74
CA ARG A 81 -7.10 -8.08 2.89
C ARG A 81 -7.40 -7.77 4.35
N ASN A 82 -7.36 -8.75 5.24
CA ASN A 82 -7.58 -8.55 6.67
C ASN A 82 -6.53 -7.61 7.26
N TYR A 83 -5.27 -7.75 6.85
CA TYR A 83 -4.21 -6.82 7.23
C TYR A 83 -4.50 -5.40 6.73
N ALA A 84 -4.78 -5.24 5.43
CA ALA A 84 -5.08 -3.94 4.84
C ALA A 84 -6.27 -3.27 5.52
N HIS A 85 -7.32 -4.04 5.85
CA HIS A 85 -8.49 -3.54 6.55
C HIS A 85 -8.17 -3.06 7.97
N ARG A 86 -7.42 -3.86 8.75
CA ARG A 86 -6.97 -3.50 10.10
C ARG A 86 -6.05 -2.28 10.12
N MET A 87 -5.21 -2.12 9.10
CA MET A 87 -4.35 -0.96 8.98
C MET A 87 -5.15 0.26 8.56
N ALA A 88 -6.03 0.13 7.57
CA ALA A 88 -6.91 1.21 7.13
C ALA A 88 -7.76 1.78 8.27
N SER A 89 -8.22 0.95 9.21
CA SER A 89 -8.99 1.42 10.38
C SER A 89 -8.17 2.23 11.39
N LYS A 90 -6.83 2.21 11.32
CA LYS A 90 -5.93 3.00 12.18
C LYS A 90 -5.51 4.32 11.52
N LEU A 91 -5.82 4.51 10.24
CA LEU A 91 -5.38 5.67 9.46
C LEU A 91 -6.42 6.79 9.48
N THR A 92 -5.95 8.04 9.37
CA THR A 92 -6.86 9.18 9.25
C THR A 92 -7.55 9.17 7.88
N ALA A 93 -8.66 9.90 7.75
CA ALA A 93 -9.31 10.09 6.45
C ALA A 93 -8.32 10.65 5.42
N ARG A 94 -7.51 11.65 5.79
CA ARG A 94 -6.48 12.20 4.89
C ARG A 94 -5.49 11.14 4.41
N ASP A 95 -4.99 10.29 5.31
CA ASP A 95 -4.06 9.21 4.95
C ASP A 95 -4.69 8.24 3.96
N LEU A 96 -5.93 7.81 4.22
CA LEU A 96 -6.66 6.92 3.32
C LEU A 96 -6.77 7.52 1.91
N ALA A 97 -7.01 8.82 1.78
CA ALA A 97 -7.08 9.47 0.46
C ALA A 97 -5.74 9.44 -0.24
N MET A 98 -4.66 9.76 0.48
CA MET A 98 -3.33 9.73 -0.12
C MET A 98 -2.98 8.32 -0.63
N LEU A 99 -3.39 7.27 0.08
CA LEU A 99 -3.26 5.89 -0.39
C LEU A 99 -4.16 5.58 -1.59
N SER A 100 -5.40 6.08 -1.61
CA SER A 100 -6.30 5.94 -2.76
C SER A 100 -5.72 6.60 -4.01
N LEU A 101 -5.19 7.82 -3.86
CA LEU A 101 -4.58 8.60 -4.94
C LEU A 101 -3.36 7.90 -5.51
N LEU A 102 -2.51 7.29 -4.66
CA LEU A 102 -1.40 6.45 -5.11
C LEU A 102 -1.88 5.28 -5.97
N ALA A 103 -2.95 4.59 -5.55
CA ALA A 103 -3.48 3.47 -6.31
C ALA A 103 -4.03 3.94 -7.67
N TRP A 104 -4.86 4.99 -7.68
CA TRP A 104 -5.47 5.54 -8.89
C TRP A 104 -4.44 6.08 -9.88
N HIS A 105 -3.36 6.69 -9.37
CA HIS A 105 -2.27 7.16 -10.22
C HIS A 105 -1.66 6.04 -11.07
N PHE A 106 -1.55 4.82 -10.54
CA PHE A 106 -0.94 3.71 -11.27
C PHE A 106 -1.93 2.88 -12.08
N ASP A 107 -3.13 2.62 -11.56
CA ASP A 107 -4.21 1.94 -12.28
C ASP A 107 -5.54 2.07 -11.51
N SER A 108 -6.55 2.66 -12.14
CA SER A 108 -7.87 2.81 -11.53
C SER A 108 -8.64 1.50 -11.36
N LYS A 109 -8.27 0.43 -12.08
CA LYS A 109 -8.98 -0.85 -12.06
C LYS A 109 -8.69 -1.69 -10.82
N MET A 110 -7.60 -1.41 -10.07
CA MET A 110 -7.15 -2.07 -8.83
C MET A 110 -6.85 -3.58 -8.88
N VAL A 111 -7.51 -4.33 -9.78
CA VAL A 111 -7.39 -5.77 -9.95
C VAL A 111 -7.06 -6.08 -11.41
N PRO A 112 -5.96 -6.79 -11.70
CA PRO A 112 -4.96 -7.28 -10.74
C PRO A 112 -4.23 -6.15 -10.03
N LEU A 113 -3.56 -6.46 -8.90
CA LEU A 113 -2.70 -5.49 -8.22
C LEU A 113 -1.84 -4.71 -9.23
N PRO A 114 -1.85 -3.37 -9.22
CA PRO A 114 -1.18 -2.60 -10.25
C PRO A 114 0.32 -2.88 -10.26
N ARG A 115 0.86 -3.27 -11.42
CA ARG A 115 2.29 -3.62 -11.55
C ARG A 115 3.18 -2.44 -11.20
N ARG A 116 2.83 -1.23 -11.66
CA ARG A 116 3.61 -0.02 -11.41
C ARG A 116 3.58 0.37 -9.93
N LEU A 117 2.48 0.15 -9.22
CA LEU A 117 2.40 0.35 -7.77
C LEU A 117 3.32 -0.62 -7.01
N LEU A 118 3.37 -1.90 -7.42
CA LEU A 118 4.33 -2.86 -6.85
C LEU A 118 5.79 -2.49 -7.13
N ILE A 119 6.07 -1.89 -8.29
CA ILE A 119 7.41 -1.39 -8.65
C ILE A 119 7.72 -0.10 -7.88
N PHE A 120 6.74 0.76 -7.63
CA PHE A 120 6.89 1.94 -6.79
C PHE A 120 7.34 1.55 -5.38
N PHE A 121 6.66 0.62 -4.74
CA PHE A 121 7.10 0.09 -3.44
C PHE A 121 8.44 -0.64 -3.50
N ALA A 122 8.90 -1.08 -4.68
CA ALA A 122 10.22 -1.67 -4.84
C ALA A 122 11.36 -0.72 -4.50
N ASP A 123 11.17 0.56 -4.83
CA ASP A 123 12.12 1.64 -4.63
C ASP A 123 11.36 2.97 -4.64
N PRO A 124 10.66 3.31 -3.52
CA PRO A 124 9.80 4.47 -3.47
C PRO A 124 10.62 5.75 -3.61
N TYR A 125 11.82 5.80 -3.03
CA TYR A 125 12.69 6.99 -3.04
C TYR A 125 13.09 7.43 -4.44
N LYS A 126 13.38 6.50 -5.37
CA LYS A 126 13.72 6.87 -6.76
C LYS A 126 12.58 7.49 -7.54
N GLN A 127 11.35 7.15 -7.18
CA GLN A 127 10.15 7.57 -7.93
C GLN A 127 9.32 8.61 -7.19
N PHE A 128 9.65 8.88 -5.92
CA PHE A 128 8.82 9.64 -4.99
C PHE A 128 8.48 11.02 -5.54
N ASP A 129 9.48 11.85 -5.85
CA ASP A 129 9.26 13.24 -6.27
C ASP A 129 8.40 13.31 -7.55
N THR A 130 8.69 12.45 -8.52
CA THR A 130 7.95 12.38 -9.80
C THR A 130 6.49 11.97 -9.58
N VAL A 131 6.26 10.91 -8.81
CA VAL A 131 4.91 10.40 -8.49
C VAL A 131 4.14 11.44 -7.68
N CYS A 132 4.78 12.03 -6.68
CA CYS A 132 4.16 13.01 -5.79
C CYS A 132 3.72 14.26 -6.56
N ARG A 133 4.59 14.83 -7.39
CA ARG A 133 4.25 15.96 -8.27
C ARG A 133 3.15 15.61 -9.26
N SER A 134 3.17 14.41 -9.82
CA SER A 134 2.14 13.97 -10.77
C SER A 134 0.78 13.85 -10.09
N ILE A 135 0.70 13.22 -8.91
CA ILE A 135 -0.54 13.11 -8.14
C ILE A 135 -1.02 14.50 -7.73
N TYR A 136 -0.14 15.33 -7.18
CA TYR A 136 -0.47 16.70 -6.81
C TYR A 136 -1.07 17.46 -8.00
N ARG A 137 -0.42 17.48 -9.16
CA ARG A 137 -0.95 18.17 -10.36
C ARG A 137 -2.29 17.62 -10.84
N SER A 138 -2.50 16.30 -10.78
CA SER A 138 -3.71 15.66 -11.27
C SER A 138 -4.92 15.82 -10.34
N TYR A 139 -4.68 15.96 -9.03
CA TYR A 139 -5.75 15.88 -8.02
C TYR A 139 -5.90 17.13 -7.14
N THR A 140 -5.00 18.11 -7.21
CA THR A 140 -5.11 19.37 -6.44
C THR A 140 -6.23 20.28 -6.89
N LYS A 141 -6.67 20.21 -8.16
CA LYS A 141 -7.88 20.91 -8.60
C LYS A 141 -9.15 20.42 -7.90
N MET A 142 -9.09 19.26 -7.24
CA MET A 142 -10.21 18.65 -6.50
C MET A 142 -10.13 18.87 -4.98
N TYR A 143 -9.11 19.57 -4.47
CA TYR A 143 -8.89 19.74 -3.03
C TYR A 143 -8.68 21.19 -2.61
N VAL A 144 -8.87 21.44 -1.31
CA VAL A 144 -8.40 22.64 -0.59
C VAL A 144 -6.98 22.98 -1.04
N PRO A 145 -6.64 24.26 -1.25
CA PRO A 145 -5.29 24.66 -1.65
C PRO A 145 -4.28 24.24 -0.59
N ASP A 146 -3.66 23.08 -0.80
CA ASP A 146 -2.47 22.64 -0.08
C ASP A 146 -1.25 22.93 -0.96
N THR A 147 -0.08 23.14 -0.36
CA THR A 147 1.14 23.34 -1.13
C THR A 147 1.75 21.99 -1.54
N LEU A 148 2.50 21.96 -2.65
CA LEU A 148 3.25 20.77 -3.05
C LEU A 148 4.16 20.27 -1.91
N ALA A 149 4.82 21.18 -1.20
CA ALA A 149 5.71 20.84 -0.09
C ALA A 149 4.98 20.13 1.06
N ASN A 150 3.78 20.60 1.42
CA ASN A 150 2.96 19.96 2.46
C ASN A 150 2.45 18.59 2.02
N PHE A 151 2.02 18.46 0.75
CA PHE A 151 1.59 17.19 0.19
C PHE A 151 2.75 16.18 0.16
N GLU A 152 3.93 16.60 -0.30
CA GLU A 152 5.16 15.80 -0.28
C GLU A 152 5.52 15.36 1.15
N GLY A 153 5.50 16.28 2.11
CA GLY A 153 5.78 15.98 3.52
C GLY A 153 4.81 14.96 4.11
N SER A 154 3.51 15.14 3.84
CA SER A 154 2.46 14.24 4.32
C SER A 154 2.59 12.85 3.72
N LEU A 155 2.81 12.75 2.41
CA LEU A 155 2.96 11.46 1.73
C LEU A 155 4.21 10.72 2.21
N ARG A 156 5.32 11.44 2.41
CA ARG A 156 6.56 10.87 2.93
C ARG A 156 6.39 10.34 4.35
N LYS A 157 5.72 11.09 5.22
CA LYS A 157 5.40 10.67 6.59
C LYS A 157 4.54 9.40 6.56
N LEU A 158 3.51 9.36 5.71
CA LEU A 158 2.65 8.19 5.55
C LEU A 158 3.42 6.96 5.10
N LEU A 159 4.24 7.06 4.04
CA LEU A 159 5.06 5.92 3.59
C LEU A 159 6.02 5.42 4.68
N GLY A 160 6.61 6.33 5.47
CA GLY A 160 7.48 5.97 6.60
C GLY A 160 6.73 5.38 7.81
N LEU A 161 5.44 5.67 7.98
CA LEU A 161 4.59 4.98 8.96
C LEU A 161 4.29 3.56 8.48
N LEU A 162 3.87 3.43 7.23
CA LEU A 162 3.58 2.14 6.62
C LEU A 162 4.79 1.21 6.64
N GLU A 163 5.99 1.70 6.32
CA GLU A 163 7.22 0.91 6.41
C GLU A 163 7.49 0.43 7.83
N ARG A 164 7.29 1.30 8.84
CA ARG A 164 7.48 0.95 10.25
C ARG A 164 6.52 -0.14 10.72
N ASP A 165 5.23 -0.03 10.41
CA ASP A 165 4.23 -1.03 10.82
C ASP A 165 4.50 -2.39 10.19
N VAL A 166 4.91 -2.38 8.92
CA VAL A 166 5.28 -3.57 8.18
C VAL A 166 6.55 -4.23 8.74
N ILE A 167 7.57 -3.45 9.15
CA ILE A 167 8.81 -3.95 9.75
C ILE A 167 8.62 -4.41 11.20
N ARG A 168 7.81 -3.70 12.00
CA ARG A 168 7.61 -3.96 13.45
C ARG A 168 6.73 -5.16 13.76
N GLY A 169 6.25 -5.89 12.75
CA GLY A 169 5.63 -7.21 12.94
C GLY A 169 4.11 -7.24 12.92
N ASP A 170 3.43 -6.13 12.60
CA ASP A 170 1.99 -6.21 12.27
C ASP A 170 1.76 -6.88 10.91
N ALA A 171 2.80 -6.98 10.08
CA ALA A 171 2.83 -7.83 8.91
C ALA A 171 2.46 -9.27 9.30
N VAL A 172 1.35 -9.78 8.75
CA VAL A 172 0.89 -11.15 8.34
C VAL A 172 1.61 -12.43 8.88
N LEU A 173 2.83 -12.34 9.37
CA LEU A 173 3.69 -13.40 9.86
C LEU A 173 3.33 -13.91 11.26
N PHE A 174 2.43 -13.26 12.02
CA PHE A 174 2.13 -13.62 13.42
C PHE A 174 0.66 -13.90 13.74
N THR A 175 -0.19 -14.17 12.74
CA THR A 175 -1.55 -14.72 12.96
C THR A 175 -1.68 -16.13 12.42
#